data_AF-A0A7X9ZUJ6-F1
#
_entry.id   AF-A0A7X9ZUJ6-F1
#
_cell.length_a   1.000
_cell.length_b   1.000
_cell.length_c   1.000
_cell.angle_alpha   90.00
_cell.angle_beta   90.00
_cell.angle_gamma   90.00
#
_symmetry.space_group_name_H-M   'P 1'
#
loop_
_entity.id
_entity.type
_entity.pdbx_description
1 polymer ?
#
loop_
_entity_poly.entity_id
_entity_poly.type
_entity_poly.pdbx_seq_one_letter_code
_entity_poly.pdbx_strand_id
1 'polypeptide(L)'
;NPQASTYPTFGSSPGVMHRACLQPKTEILTPDQQRDELYGLDTQKDSDTPPRGQTIYSFVLSATWGSYRDTWEKQGEMLSRMGYSTWSWRNAMWLLPILLGTIVGGATLLAGPVAGIATAVAIFLAKMLIEGFNYFQHYGLIRIEGEPIAKHHAWNHLGMISRPIGVEITNHINHHLDGHTPFYELQPECDAPQMPSLFLCFLCGLVPPIWHRFIAQPRLKDWDTRFASPGERKLADAANAQAGWPQWLATA
;
A
#
# COMPACT_ATOMS: atom_id res chain seq x y z
N ASN A 1 -21.82 12.48 37.75
CA ASN A 1 -20.83 13.58 37.85
C ASN A 1 -19.68 13.22 36.93
N PRO A 2 -19.55 13.88 35.77
CA PRO A 2 -18.75 13.41 34.64
C PRO A 2 -17.33 13.99 34.67
N GLN A 3 -16.36 13.26 34.15
CA GLN A 3 -15.24 13.88 33.43
C GLN A 3 -15.01 13.10 32.14
N ALA A 4 -15.56 13.67 31.07
CA ALA A 4 -15.26 13.32 29.70
C ALA A 4 -13.87 13.88 29.34
N SER A 5 -12.96 13.01 28.91
CA SER A 5 -11.73 13.41 28.23
C SER A 5 -12.09 13.79 26.80
N THR A 6 -12.18 15.09 26.53
CA THR A 6 -12.41 15.65 25.20
C THR A 6 -11.12 15.64 24.38
N TYR A 7 -10.97 14.69 23.46
CA TYR A 7 -10.11 14.85 22.30
C TYR A 7 -11.00 15.24 21.10
N PRO A 8 -10.60 16.21 20.27
CA PRO A 8 -11.39 16.59 19.10
C PRO A 8 -11.30 15.48 18.04
N THR A 9 -12.38 14.73 17.89
CA THR A 9 -12.60 13.90 16.71
C THR A 9 -12.82 14.82 15.52
N PHE A 10 -11.86 14.87 14.59
CA PHE A 10 -12.14 15.35 13.23
C PHE A 10 -13.08 14.34 12.56
N GLY A 11 -14.38 14.53 12.82
CA GLY A 11 -15.45 13.72 12.27
C GLY A 11 -15.63 14.02 10.79
N SER A 12 -15.26 13.06 9.94
CA SER A 12 -15.91 12.92 8.64
C SER A 12 -17.39 12.63 8.88
N SER A 13 -18.30 13.40 8.27
CA SER A 13 -19.76 13.22 8.37
C SER A 13 -20.17 11.74 8.27
N PRO A 14 -20.86 11.17 9.28
CA PRO A 14 -21.24 9.75 9.32
C PRO A 14 -22.09 9.30 8.12
N GLY A 15 -22.86 10.22 7.52
CA GLY A 15 -23.86 9.91 6.52
C GLY A 15 -23.33 9.48 5.15
N VAL A 16 -22.06 9.77 4.81
CA VAL A 16 -21.56 9.46 3.46
C VAL A 16 -20.84 8.11 3.37
N MET A 17 -20.03 7.75 4.37
CA MET A 17 -19.46 6.40 4.44
C MET A 17 -20.57 5.35 4.41
N HIS A 18 -21.69 5.60 5.08
CA HIS A 18 -22.78 4.63 5.23
C HIS A 18 -23.50 4.26 3.91
N ARG A 19 -23.56 5.16 2.91
CA ARG A 19 -24.21 4.84 1.62
C ARG A 19 -23.34 3.99 0.69
N ALA A 20 -22.02 4.10 0.83
CA ALA A 20 -21.07 3.34 0.02
C ALA A 20 -21.09 1.83 0.34
N CYS A 21 -21.38 1.48 1.59
CA CYS A 21 -21.32 0.11 2.11
C CYS A 21 -22.61 -0.72 1.86
N LEU A 22 -23.58 -0.21 1.10
CA LEU A 22 -24.88 -0.87 0.88
C LEU A 22 -24.88 -1.85 -0.31
N GLN A 23 -23.73 -2.09 -0.93
CA GLN A 23 -23.58 -2.98 -2.07
C GLN A 23 -23.45 -4.45 -1.61
N PRO A 24 -23.99 -5.43 -2.37
CA PRO A 24 -23.86 -6.85 -2.04
C PRO A 24 -22.40 -7.31 -2.17
N LYS A 25 -21.96 -8.17 -1.25
CA LYS A 25 -20.59 -8.70 -1.20
C LYS A 25 -20.34 -9.66 -2.37
N THR A 26 -19.24 -9.47 -3.09
CA THR A 26 -18.73 -10.41 -4.10
C THR A 26 -18.05 -11.61 -3.42
N GLU A 27 -18.01 -12.74 -4.12
CA GLU A 27 -17.27 -13.93 -3.69
C GLU A 27 -15.76 -13.63 -3.75
N ILE A 28 -15.08 -13.73 -2.61
CA ILE A 28 -13.64 -13.46 -2.47
C ILE A 28 -12.87 -14.73 -2.84
N LEU A 29 -11.68 -14.58 -3.44
CA LEU A 29 -10.77 -15.69 -3.71
C LEU A 29 -10.54 -16.57 -2.47
N THR A 30 -10.53 -17.89 -2.68
CA THR A 30 -10.23 -18.83 -1.58
C THR A 30 -8.77 -18.67 -1.10
N PRO A 31 -8.45 -19.07 0.14
CA PRO A 31 -7.08 -19.02 0.66
C PRO A 31 -6.04 -19.70 -0.23
N ASP A 32 -6.42 -20.75 -0.96
CA ASP A 32 -5.53 -21.44 -1.89
C ASP A 32 -5.26 -20.62 -3.16
N GLN A 33 -6.23 -19.82 -3.61
CA GLN A 33 -6.09 -18.90 -4.76
C GLN A 33 -5.31 -17.63 -4.38
N GLN A 34 -5.42 -17.16 -3.13
CA GLN A 34 -4.66 -16.00 -2.63
C GLN A 34 -3.14 -16.26 -2.53
N ARG A 35 -2.71 -17.53 -2.43
CA ARG A 35 -1.31 -17.89 -2.21
C ARG A 35 -0.37 -17.58 -3.38
N ASP A 36 -0.86 -17.48 -4.61
CA ASP A 36 0.03 -17.37 -5.78
C ASP A 36 0.30 -15.92 -6.23
N GLU A 37 -0.59 -14.96 -5.97
CA GLU A 37 -0.42 -13.56 -6.43
C GLU A 37 0.14 -12.62 -5.35
N LEU A 38 -0.22 -12.83 -4.08
CA LEU A 38 -0.02 -11.86 -2.99
C LEU A 38 0.67 -12.46 -1.75
N TYR A 39 1.41 -13.56 -1.94
CA TYR A 39 2.09 -14.30 -0.87
C TYR A 39 2.87 -13.42 0.12
N GLY A 40 3.46 -12.32 -0.37
CA GLY A 40 4.28 -11.40 0.42
C GLY A 40 3.51 -10.35 1.21
N LEU A 41 2.26 -9.99 0.86
CA LEU A 41 1.58 -8.79 1.35
C LEU A 41 1.67 -8.60 2.87
N ASP A 42 2.08 -7.42 3.34
CA ASP A 42 2.21 -7.06 4.76
C ASP A 42 3.17 -7.97 5.56
N THR A 43 4.07 -8.71 4.89
CA THR A 43 5.13 -9.49 5.54
C THR A 43 6.49 -8.79 5.41
N GLN A 44 7.50 -9.30 6.12
CA GLN A 44 8.88 -8.80 6.01
C GLN A 44 9.50 -8.95 4.62
N LYS A 45 8.89 -9.76 3.74
CA LYS A 45 9.34 -9.96 2.36
C LYS A 45 8.70 -8.98 1.38
N ASP A 46 7.70 -8.22 1.82
CA ASP A 46 7.00 -7.27 0.98
C ASP A 46 7.79 -5.97 0.84
N SER A 47 8.16 -5.63 -0.39
CA SER A 47 8.81 -4.35 -0.66
C SER A 47 7.84 -3.16 -0.65
N ASP A 48 6.54 -3.43 -0.81
CA ASP A 48 5.48 -2.42 -0.85
C ASP A 48 4.93 -2.07 0.55
N THR A 49 5.37 -2.79 1.59
CA THR A 49 5.00 -2.52 3.00
C THR A 49 6.11 -1.78 3.75
N PRO A 50 5.95 -0.48 4.07
CA PRO A 50 6.94 0.23 4.87
C PRO A 50 6.88 -0.23 6.34
N PRO A 51 8.03 -0.58 6.96
CA PRO A 51 8.07 -0.82 8.39
C PRO A 51 7.69 0.44 9.19
N ARG A 52 7.18 0.20 10.41
CA ARG A 52 6.87 1.28 11.36
C ARG A 52 8.08 2.17 11.58
N GLY A 53 7.87 3.48 11.59
CA GLY A 53 8.93 4.48 11.74
C GLY A 53 9.66 4.84 10.44
N GLN A 54 9.52 4.06 9.35
CA GLN A 54 10.07 4.46 8.06
C GLN A 54 9.41 5.75 7.56
N THR A 55 10.18 6.58 6.87
CA THR A 55 9.68 7.83 6.26
C THR A 55 9.32 7.60 4.79
N ILE A 56 8.44 8.43 4.25
CA ILE A 56 8.07 8.37 2.83
C ILE A 56 9.29 8.49 1.92
N TYR A 57 10.27 9.35 2.26
CA TYR A 57 11.46 9.57 1.43
C TYR A 57 12.35 8.34 1.30
N SER A 58 12.60 7.65 2.43
CA SER A 58 13.34 6.40 2.41
C SER A 58 12.55 5.29 1.73
N PHE A 59 11.22 5.27 1.93
CA PHE A 59 10.36 4.22 1.40
C PHE A 59 10.25 4.27 -0.11
N VAL A 60 9.97 5.42 -0.72
CA VAL A 60 9.76 5.49 -2.18
C VAL A 60 10.97 4.98 -2.96
N LEU A 61 12.17 5.14 -2.42
CA LEU A 61 13.40 4.58 -3.00
C LEU A 61 13.51 3.07 -2.78
N SER A 62 13.29 2.60 -1.55
CA SER A 62 13.36 1.16 -1.25
C SER A 62 12.28 0.36 -1.97
N ALA A 63 11.05 0.86 -2.02
CA ALA A 63 9.92 0.24 -2.71
C ALA A 63 10.12 0.25 -4.23
N THR A 64 10.64 1.33 -4.81
CA THR A 64 10.97 1.35 -6.24
C THR A 64 11.99 0.26 -6.60
N TRP A 65 13.08 0.14 -5.84
CA TRP A 65 14.08 -0.90 -6.09
C TRP A 65 13.53 -2.31 -5.81
N GLY A 66 12.81 -2.45 -4.70
CA GLY A 66 12.16 -3.70 -4.30
C GLY A 66 11.17 -4.20 -5.34
N SER A 67 10.26 -3.35 -5.83
CA SER A 67 9.28 -3.71 -6.86
C SER A 67 9.93 -4.24 -8.14
N TYR A 68 11.06 -3.66 -8.59
CA TYR A 68 11.80 -4.18 -9.74
C TYR A 68 12.45 -5.53 -9.45
N ARG A 69 13.03 -5.70 -8.25
CA ARG A 69 13.64 -6.95 -7.81
C ARG A 69 12.59 -8.06 -7.71
N ASP A 70 11.48 -7.80 -7.02
CA ASP A 70 10.40 -8.75 -6.79
C ASP A 70 9.78 -9.18 -8.11
N THR A 71 9.57 -8.22 -9.03
CA THR A 71 9.08 -8.54 -10.38
C THR A 71 10.07 -9.41 -11.14
N TRP A 72 11.38 -9.10 -11.07
CA TRP A 72 12.41 -9.91 -11.72
C TRP A 72 12.47 -11.34 -11.17
N GLU A 73 12.41 -11.50 -9.84
CA GLU A 73 12.41 -12.79 -9.16
C GLU A 73 11.15 -13.60 -9.53
N LYS A 74 9.96 -13.00 -9.49
CA LYS A 74 8.69 -13.64 -9.90
C LYS A 74 8.69 -14.07 -11.36
N GLN A 75 9.11 -13.19 -12.28
CA GLN A 75 9.22 -13.55 -13.71
C GLN A 75 10.26 -14.65 -13.92
N GLY A 76 11.38 -14.59 -13.20
CA GLY A 76 12.41 -15.62 -13.22
C GLY A 76 11.89 -16.99 -12.75
N GLU A 77 11.10 -17.02 -11.68
CA GLU A 77 10.46 -18.23 -11.17
C GLU A 77 9.50 -18.83 -12.21
N MET A 78 8.61 -18.01 -12.78
CA MET A 78 7.70 -18.43 -13.85
C MET A 78 8.46 -19.04 -15.04
N LEU A 79 9.54 -18.39 -15.50
CA LEU A 79 10.39 -18.89 -16.59
C LEU A 79 11.11 -20.18 -16.23
N SER A 80 11.60 -20.30 -14.99
CA SER A 80 12.30 -21.50 -14.52
C SER A 80 11.38 -22.72 -14.53
N ARG A 81 10.09 -22.55 -14.16
CA ARG A 81 9.06 -23.60 -14.23
C ARG A 81 8.80 -24.05 -15.68
N MET A 82 9.05 -23.18 -16.66
CA MET A 82 9.00 -23.48 -18.11
C MET A 82 10.33 -23.98 -18.69
N GLY A 83 11.36 -24.19 -17.87
CA GLY A 83 12.69 -24.64 -18.32
C GLY A 83 13.54 -23.55 -18.98
N TYR A 84 13.21 -22.27 -18.78
CA TYR A 84 13.98 -21.14 -19.31
C TYR A 84 14.83 -20.48 -18.22
N SER A 85 15.95 -19.86 -18.64
CA SER A 85 16.77 -19.01 -17.77
C SER A 85 16.03 -17.72 -17.41
N THR A 86 16.28 -17.21 -16.21
CA THR A 86 15.76 -15.90 -15.75
C THR A 86 16.26 -14.74 -16.62
N TRP A 87 17.41 -14.91 -17.28
CA TRP A 87 17.97 -13.95 -18.23
C TRP A 87 17.49 -14.15 -19.68
N SER A 88 16.51 -15.03 -19.90
CA SER A 88 15.93 -15.22 -21.23
C SER A 88 15.33 -13.91 -21.77
N TRP A 89 15.39 -13.73 -23.08
CA TRP A 89 14.65 -12.65 -23.77
C TRP A 89 13.13 -12.73 -23.55
N ARG A 90 12.63 -13.89 -23.10
CA ARG A 90 11.23 -14.10 -22.70
C ARG A 90 10.89 -13.42 -21.37
N ASN A 91 11.87 -12.94 -20.60
CA ASN A 91 11.59 -12.23 -19.37
C ASN A 91 10.94 -10.88 -19.69
N ALA A 92 9.70 -10.70 -19.23
CA ALA A 92 8.92 -9.49 -19.47
C ALA A 92 9.59 -8.22 -18.91
N MET A 93 10.52 -8.36 -17.95
CA MET A 93 11.31 -7.25 -17.42
C MET A 93 12.10 -6.49 -18.50
N TRP A 94 12.45 -7.13 -19.62
CA TRP A 94 13.12 -6.43 -20.73
C TRP A 94 12.23 -5.37 -21.40
N LEU A 95 10.90 -5.46 -21.27
CA LEU A 95 9.98 -4.46 -21.80
C LEU A 95 10.14 -3.10 -21.10
N LEU A 96 10.55 -3.08 -19.83
CA LEU A 96 10.70 -1.86 -19.05
C LEU A 96 11.74 -0.88 -19.65
N PRO A 97 13.02 -1.27 -19.83
CA PRO A 97 14.01 -0.37 -20.43
C PRO A 97 13.70 -0.05 -21.90
N ILE A 98 13.07 -0.97 -22.65
CA ILE A 98 12.65 -0.73 -24.03
C ILE A 98 11.60 0.38 -24.06
N LEU A 99 10.51 0.23 -23.31
CA LEU A 99 9.41 1.21 -23.30
C LEU A 99 9.89 2.57 -22.79
N LEU A 100 10.64 2.59 -21.69
CA LEU A 100 11.18 3.83 -21.12
C LEU A 100 12.14 4.52 -22.10
N GLY A 101 13.05 3.74 -22.71
CA GLY A 101 13.99 4.22 -23.71
C GLY A 101 13.29 4.76 -24.96
N THR A 102 12.22 4.10 -25.42
CA THR A 102 11.42 4.56 -26.56
C THR A 102 10.68 5.86 -26.26
N ILE A 103 10.07 6.00 -25.08
CA ILE A 103 9.34 7.22 -24.70
C ILE A 103 10.31 8.40 -24.55
N VAL A 104 11.38 8.22 -23.78
CA VAL A 104 12.38 9.29 -23.54
C VAL A 104 13.15 9.62 -24.83
N GLY A 105 13.56 8.58 -25.58
CA GLY A 105 14.24 8.73 -26.86
C GLY A 105 13.34 9.40 -27.91
N GLY A 106 12.07 9.00 -28.00
CA GLY A 106 11.08 9.62 -28.87
C GLY A 106 10.88 11.10 -28.57
N ALA A 107 10.69 11.45 -27.30
CA ALA A 107 10.60 12.86 -26.88
C ALA A 107 11.88 13.64 -27.23
N THR A 108 13.05 13.04 -27.03
CA THR A 108 14.35 13.63 -27.37
C THR A 108 14.49 13.88 -28.87
N LEU A 109 14.11 12.91 -29.70
CA LEU A 109 14.23 13.00 -31.15
C LEU A 109 13.24 13.99 -31.77
N LEU A 110 12.02 14.06 -31.24
CA LEU A 110 10.95 14.90 -31.78
C LEU A 110 11.01 16.35 -31.29
N ALA A 111 11.42 16.59 -30.05
CA ALA A 111 11.35 17.90 -29.39
C ALA A 111 12.68 18.34 -28.75
N GLY A 112 13.76 17.60 -28.96
CA GLY A 112 15.11 17.92 -28.52
C GLY A 112 15.45 17.43 -27.11
N PRO A 113 16.73 17.57 -26.69
CA PRO A 113 17.24 17.01 -25.42
C PRO A 113 16.52 17.48 -24.17
N VAL A 114 16.07 18.73 -24.14
CA VAL A 114 15.34 19.30 -22.98
C VAL A 114 14.00 18.57 -22.78
N ALA A 115 13.29 18.24 -23.87
CA ALA A 115 12.04 17.48 -23.79
C ALA A 115 12.30 16.04 -23.32
N GLY A 116 13.39 15.42 -23.76
CA GLY A 116 13.84 14.12 -23.26
C GLY A 116 14.08 14.11 -21.75
N ILE A 117 14.84 15.07 -21.23
CA ILE A 117 15.12 15.22 -19.81
C ILE A 117 13.83 15.47 -19.02
N ALA A 118 12.99 16.40 -19.48
CA ALA A 118 11.71 16.69 -18.83
C ALA A 118 10.81 15.45 -18.75
N THR A 119 10.79 14.64 -19.81
CA THR A 119 10.03 13.37 -19.86
C THR A 119 10.58 12.36 -18.86
N ALA A 120 11.91 12.20 -18.80
CA ALA A 120 12.54 11.30 -17.82
C ALA A 120 12.24 11.72 -16.37
N VAL A 121 12.31 13.03 -16.07
CA VAL A 121 11.96 13.58 -14.75
C VAL A 121 10.48 13.34 -14.44
N ALA A 122 9.58 13.56 -15.39
CA ALA A 122 8.14 13.33 -15.19
C ALA A 122 7.83 11.86 -14.86
N ILE A 123 8.45 10.91 -15.59
CA ILE A 123 8.29 9.47 -15.32
C ILE A 123 8.82 9.11 -13.93
N PHE A 124 9.99 9.63 -13.57
CA PHE A 124 10.57 9.41 -12.24
C PHE A 124 9.64 9.93 -11.14
N LEU A 125 9.13 11.17 -11.26
CA LEU A 125 8.21 11.76 -10.30
C LEU A 125 6.88 10.99 -10.22
N ALA A 126 6.36 10.50 -11.36
CA ALA A 126 5.17 9.66 -11.40
C ALA A 126 5.37 8.34 -10.63
N LYS A 127 6.53 7.68 -10.79
CA LYS A 127 6.88 6.49 -10.01
C LYS A 127 6.97 6.79 -8.51
N MET A 128 7.63 7.88 -8.12
CA MET A 128 7.69 8.29 -6.71
C MET A 128 6.30 8.59 -6.13
N LEU A 129 5.40 9.15 -6.93
CA LEU A 129 4.02 9.41 -6.51
C LEU A 129 3.24 8.11 -6.28
N ILE A 130 3.39 7.12 -7.17
CA ILE A 130 2.80 5.78 -7.00
C ILE A 130 3.30 5.13 -5.72
N GLU A 131 4.62 5.16 -5.45
CA GLU A 131 5.13 4.64 -4.18
C GLU A 131 4.63 5.44 -2.98
N GLY A 132 4.38 6.74 -3.14
CA GLY A 132 3.69 7.52 -2.13
C GLY A 132 2.30 6.96 -1.78
N PHE A 133 1.53 6.49 -2.76
CA PHE A 133 0.24 5.83 -2.50
C PHE A 133 0.43 4.51 -1.74
N ASN A 134 1.34 3.64 -2.21
CA ASN A 134 1.69 2.38 -1.54
C ASN A 134 2.07 2.63 -0.07
N TYR A 135 2.88 3.65 0.19
CA TYR A 135 3.31 4.02 1.53
C TYR A 135 2.13 4.23 2.48
N PHE A 136 1.08 4.95 2.05
CA PHE A 136 -0.08 5.23 2.90
C PHE A 136 -1.04 4.05 3.02
N GLN A 137 -1.13 3.23 1.98
CA GLN A 137 -2.05 2.10 1.92
C GLN A 137 -1.53 0.86 2.67
N HIS A 138 -0.20 0.71 2.81
CA HIS A 138 0.43 -0.40 3.51
C HIS A 138 1.10 -0.01 4.84
N TYR A 139 0.96 1.25 5.28
CA TYR A 139 1.82 1.79 6.32
C TYR A 139 1.86 0.97 7.62
N GLY A 140 2.99 0.32 7.91
CA GLY A 140 3.26 -0.34 9.19
C GLY A 140 2.35 -1.51 9.55
N LEU A 141 1.56 -2.01 8.59
CA LEU A 141 0.73 -3.20 8.75
C LEU A 141 1.58 -4.45 8.70
N ILE A 142 1.10 -5.50 9.37
CA ILE A 142 1.86 -6.72 9.59
C ILE A 142 0.93 -7.92 9.51
N ARG A 143 1.31 -8.90 8.71
CA ARG A 143 0.70 -10.22 8.61
C ARG A 143 1.71 -11.30 8.98
N ILE A 144 1.22 -12.38 9.56
CA ILE A 144 2.04 -13.58 9.81
C ILE A 144 2.30 -14.29 8.48
N GLU A 145 3.57 -14.56 8.18
CA GLU A 145 3.94 -15.24 6.94
C GLU A 145 3.24 -16.62 6.84
N GLY A 146 2.63 -16.88 5.69
CA GLY A 146 1.88 -18.12 5.42
C GLY A 146 0.41 -18.09 5.82
N GLU A 147 -0.05 -17.09 6.59
CA GLU A 147 -1.49 -16.91 6.87
C GLU A 147 -2.20 -16.23 5.68
N PRO A 148 -3.50 -16.52 5.45
CA PRO A 148 -4.25 -15.87 4.36
C PRO A 148 -4.39 -14.37 4.59
N ILE A 149 -4.59 -13.63 3.49
CA ILE A 149 -4.86 -12.19 3.53
C ILE A 149 -6.27 -11.98 4.08
N ALA A 150 -6.37 -11.15 5.10
CA ALA A 150 -7.59 -10.77 5.79
C ALA A 150 -7.89 -9.28 5.57
N LYS A 151 -9.13 -8.88 5.86
CA LYS A 151 -9.63 -7.51 5.62
C LYS A 151 -8.82 -6.42 6.32
N HIS A 152 -8.01 -6.76 7.33
CA HIS A 152 -7.19 -5.81 8.05
C HIS A 152 -5.75 -5.69 7.54
N HIS A 153 -5.37 -6.38 6.47
CA HIS A 153 -4.03 -6.33 5.85
C HIS A 153 -3.92 -5.31 4.70
N ALA A 154 -4.62 -4.18 4.82
CA ALA A 154 -4.39 -2.96 4.05
C ALA A 154 -5.23 -1.82 4.63
N TRP A 155 -4.76 -0.59 4.47
CA TRP A 155 -5.53 0.62 4.80
C TRP A 155 -6.45 1.01 3.65
N ASN A 156 -7.70 1.31 3.98
CA ASN A 156 -8.64 1.90 3.03
C ASN A 156 -8.75 3.42 3.19
N HIS A 157 -9.01 4.11 2.08
CA HIS A 157 -9.27 5.56 2.05
C HIS A 157 -10.64 5.87 1.44
N LEU A 158 -11.71 5.55 2.16
CA LEU A 158 -13.09 5.58 1.63
C LEU A 158 -13.74 6.98 1.54
N GLY A 159 -12.94 8.05 1.41
CA GLY A 159 -13.45 9.41 1.27
C GLY A 159 -14.14 9.64 -0.08
N MET A 160 -15.22 10.44 -0.09
CA MET A 160 -16.00 10.77 -1.30
C MET A 160 -15.16 11.26 -2.49
N ILE A 161 -14.07 11.96 -2.20
CA ILE A 161 -13.19 12.55 -3.22
C ILE A 161 -12.07 11.57 -3.56
N SER A 162 -11.48 10.92 -2.55
CA SER A 162 -10.37 9.98 -2.74
C SER A 162 -10.77 8.76 -3.57
N ARG A 163 -11.98 8.23 -3.37
CA ARG A 163 -12.45 7.04 -4.07
C ARG A 163 -12.57 7.22 -5.60
N PRO A 164 -13.33 8.20 -6.12
CA PRO A 164 -13.43 8.38 -7.57
C PRO A 164 -12.11 8.80 -8.22
N ILE A 165 -11.32 9.66 -7.56
CA ILE A 165 -10.03 10.11 -8.10
C ILE A 165 -9.02 8.96 -8.16
N GLY A 166 -9.00 8.12 -7.13
CA GLY A 166 -8.20 6.91 -7.09
C GLY A 166 -8.81 5.76 -7.87
N VAL A 167 -9.84 5.99 -8.70
CA VAL A 167 -10.55 4.96 -9.47
C VAL A 167 -10.88 3.72 -8.62
N GLU A 168 -11.37 3.95 -7.40
CA GLU A 168 -11.71 2.94 -6.39
C GLU A 168 -10.54 2.09 -5.84
N ILE A 169 -9.30 2.21 -6.33
CA ILE A 169 -8.12 1.49 -5.80
C ILE A 169 -7.88 1.77 -4.31
N THR A 170 -8.43 2.88 -3.81
CA THR A 170 -8.43 3.26 -2.40
C THR A 170 -9.22 2.30 -1.50
N ASN A 171 -10.02 1.42 -2.08
CA ASN A 171 -10.59 0.24 -1.43
C ASN A 171 -9.58 -0.92 -1.51
N HIS A 172 -8.40 -0.64 -0.96
CA HIS A 172 -7.17 -1.35 -1.28
C HIS A 172 -7.23 -2.82 -0.88
N ILE A 173 -7.82 -3.12 0.28
CA ILE A 173 -7.87 -4.51 0.71
C ILE A 173 -8.75 -5.37 -0.20
N ASN A 174 -9.82 -4.83 -0.79
CA ASN A 174 -10.64 -5.60 -1.71
C ASN A 174 -9.87 -5.94 -3.00
N HIS A 175 -9.04 -5.02 -3.47
CA HIS A 175 -8.10 -5.29 -4.57
C HIS A 175 -7.06 -6.37 -4.19
N HIS A 176 -6.56 -6.37 -2.96
CA HIS A 176 -5.67 -7.43 -2.47
C HIS A 176 -6.38 -8.75 -2.14
N LEU A 177 -7.70 -8.76 -2.05
CA LEU A 177 -8.48 -9.99 -1.91
C LEU A 177 -8.75 -10.64 -3.27
N ASP A 178 -8.90 -9.84 -4.32
CA ASP A 178 -8.95 -10.26 -5.72
C ASP A 178 -8.39 -9.17 -6.65
N GLY A 179 -7.15 -9.35 -7.11
CA GLY A 179 -6.45 -8.41 -7.97
C GLY A 179 -7.02 -8.32 -9.39
N HIS A 180 -7.86 -9.27 -9.80
CA HIS A 180 -8.48 -9.32 -11.12
C HIS A 180 -9.80 -8.56 -11.20
N THR A 181 -10.40 -8.21 -10.06
CA THR A 181 -11.64 -7.44 -10.02
C THR A 181 -11.41 -6.07 -10.70
N PRO A 182 -12.19 -5.74 -11.76
CA PRO A 182 -12.09 -4.44 -12.42
C PRO A 182 -12.35 -3.31 -11.42
N PHE A 183 -11.66 -2.19 -11.59
CA PHE A 183 -11.70 -1.08 -10.62
C PHE A 183 -13.13 -0.58 -10.32
N TYR A 184 -14.02 -0.58 -11.31
CA TYR A 184 -15.41 -0.13 -11.16
C TYR A 184 -16.32 -1.15 -10.46
N GLU A 185 -15.85 -2.36 -10.21
CA GLU A 185 -16.54 -3.42 -9.46
C GLU A 185 -16.04 -3.54 -8.00
N LEU A 186 -14.94 -2.85 -7.64
CA LEU A 186 -14.38 -2.86 -6.29
C LEU A 186 -15.41 -2.37 -5.25
N GLN A 187 -15.57 -3.14 -4.18
CA GLN A 187 -16.61 -2.93 -3.17
C GLN A 187 -16.06 -2.43 -1.83
N PRO A 188 -16.48 -1.24 -1.35
CA PRO A 188 -15.94 -0.63 -0.13
C PRO A 188 -15.95 -1.55 1.10
N GLU A 189 -14.77 -1.86 1.62
CA GLU A 189 -14.61 -2.65 2.83
C GLU A 189 -14.66 -1.76 4.07
N CYS A 190 -15.87 -1.51 4.57
CA CYS A 190 -16.13 -0.57 5.67
C CYS A 190 -15.77 -1.13 7.05
N ASP A 191 -15.73 -2.46 7.18
CA ASP A 191 -15.31 -3.15 8.40
C ASP A 191 -13.78 -3.26 8.50
N ALA A 192 -13.05 -2.92 7.43
CA ALA A 192 -11.59 -2.90 7.38
C ALA A 192 -11.03 -1.60 8.00
N PRO A 193 -9.76 -1.60 8.42
CA PRO A 193 -9.10 -0.42 8.96
C PRO A 193 -9.03 0.71 7.93
N GLN A 194 -9.32 1.93 8.42
CA GLN A 194 -9.45 3.12 7.58
C GLN A 194 -8.35 4.12 7.89
N MET A 195 -7.87 4.79 6.85
CA MET A 195 -7.06 6.00 6.95
C MET A 195 -7.90 7.25 6.63
N PRO A 196 -7.44 8.45 7.03
CA PRO A 196 -8.01 9.72 6.55
C PRO A 196 -7.90 9.83 5.01
N SER A 197 -8.37 10.94 4.43
CA SER A 197 -8.22 11.13 2.98
C SER A 197 -6.76 11.01 2.54
N LEU A 198 -6.52 10.45 1.35
CA LEU A 198 -5.17 10.33 0.79
C LEU A 198 -4.48 11.70 0.70
N PHE A 199 -5.21 12.76 0.38
CA PHE A 199 -4.68 14.13 0.36
C PHE A 199 -4.12 14.56 1.72
N LEU A 200 -4.84 14.29 2.81
CA LEU A 200 -4.35 14.60 4.15
C LEU A 200 -3.12 13.75 4.48
N CYS A 201 -3.15 12.47 4.12
CA CYS A 201 -2.03 11.56 4.33
C CYS A 201 -0.78 12.04 3.58
N PHE A 202 -0.90 12.45 2.31
CA PHE A 202 0.17 13.03 1.53
C PHE A 202 0.74 14.29 2.18
N LEU A 203 -0.11 15.26 2.54
CA LEU A 203 0.33 16.52 3.15
C LEU A 203 1.08 16.28 4.47
N CYS A 204 0.56 15.40 5.33
CA CYS A 204 1.23 15.03 6.58
C CYS A 204 2.48 14.19 6.34
N GLY A 205 2.46 13.28 5.37
CA GLY A 205 3.54 12.35 5.02
C GLY A 205 4.83 13.05 4.60
N LEU A 206 4.71 14.21 3.95
CA LEU A 206 5.84 15.09 3.61
C LEU A 206 6.53 15.70 4.84
N VAL A 207 5.93 15.61 6.03
CA VAL A 207 6.54 16.02 7.29
C VAL A 207 6.52 14.84 8.25
N PRO A 208 7.53 13.94 8.22
CA PRO A 208 7.47 12.66 8.93
C PRO A 208 7.09 12.73 10.41
N PRO A 209 7.58 13.70 11.23
CA PRO A 209 7.14 13.82 12.61
C PRO A 209 5.64 14.09 12.76
N ILE A 210 5.04 14.86 11.84
CA ILE A 210 3.59 15.12 11.83
C ILE A 210 2.84 13.85 11.43
N TRP A 211 3.25 13.21 10.33
CA TRP A 211 2.67 11.94 9.89
C TRP A 211 2.68 10.88 10.98
N HIS A 212 3.85 10.57 11.55
CA HIS A 212 4.00 9.52 12.55
C HIS A 212 3.18 9.82 13.80
N ARG A 213 3.23 11.05 14.30
CA ARG A 213 2.59 11.41 15.57
C ARG A 213 1.07 11.50 15.48
N PHE A 214 0.54 12.10 14.41
CA PHE A 214 -0.88 12.46 14.34
C PHE A 214 -1.72 11.50 13.49
N ILE A 215 -1.10 10.78 12.55
CA ILE A 215 -1.82 9.86 11.67
C ILE A 215 -1.37 8.41 11.92
N ALA A 216 -0.10 8.10 11.73
CA ALA A 216 0.38 6.73 11.69
C ALA A 216 0.27 6.01 13.06
N GLN A 217 0.81 6.58 14.14
CA GLN A 217 0.78 5.95 15.47
C GLN A 217 -0.66 5.76 16.00
N PRO A 218 -1.57 6.76 15.96
CA PRO A 218 -2.94 6.55 16.42
C PRO A 218 -3.68 5.46 15.64
N ARG A 219 -3.48 5.41 14.31
CA ARG A 219 -4.13 4.42 13.43
C ARG A 219 -3.57 3.02 13.67
N LEU A 220 -2.25 2.87 13.79
CA LEU A 220 -1.63 1.59 14.09
C LEU A 220 -1.96 1.09 15.50
N LYS A 221 -2.07 1.98 16.49
CA LYS A 221 -2.56 1.61 17.83
C LYS A 221 -3.98 1.04 17.80
N ASP A 222 -4.86 1.69 17.06
CA ASP A 222 -6.22 1.24 16.84
C ASP A 222 -6.26 -0.13 16.12
N TRP A 223 -5.38 -0.31 15.13
CA TRP A 223 -5.20 -1.58 14.43
C TRP A 223 -4.73 -2.72 15.35
N ASP A 224 -3.67 -2.48 16.12
CA ASP A 224 -3.07 -3.43 17.06
C ASP A 224 -4.08 -3.92 18.11
N THR A 225 -4.96 -3.04 18.55
CA THR A 225 -5.92 -3.32 19.64
C THR A 225 -7.19 -4.01 19.14
N ARG A 226 -7.73 -3.59 17.97
CA ARG A 226 -9.03 -4.05 17.49
C ARG A 226 -8.97 -5.14 16.41
N PHE A 227 -7.93 -5.16 15.58
CA PHE A 227 -7.87 -6.01 14.39
C PHE A 227 -6.80 -7.10 14.48
N ALA A 228 -5.62 -6.77 15.01
CA ALA A 228 -4.50 -7.69 15.03
C ALA A 228 -4.78 -8.97 15.85
N SER A 229 -4.44 -10.12 15.26
CA SER A 229 -4.45 -11.42 15.91
C SER A 229 -3.41 -11.48 17.05
N PRO A 230 -3.50 -12.43 17.98
CA PRO A 230 -2.50 -12.58 19.05
C PRO A 230 -1.06 -12.75 18.55
N GLY A 231 -0.86 -13.35 17.36
CA GLY A 231 0.46 -13.47 16.75
C GLY A 231 0.93 -12.17 16.11
N GLU A 232 0.03 -11.47 15.40
CA GLU A 232 0.31 -10.18 14.78
C GLU A 232 0.67 -9.11 15.82
N ARG A 233 0.00 -9.13 16.98
CA ARG A 233 0.32 -8.24 18.11
C ARG A 233 1.78 -8.38 18.57
N LYS A 234 2.33 -9.60 18.61
CA LYS A 234 3.74 -9.81 18.97
C LYS A 234 4.67 -9.20 17.93
N LEU A 235 4.34 -9.33 16.66
CA LEU A 235 5.11 -8.72 15.56
C LEU A 235 5.00 -7.19 15.60
N ALA A 236 3.81 -6.66 15.90
CA ALA A 236 3.56 -5.23 16.06
C ALA A 236 4.35 -4.63 17.23
N ASP A 237 4.41 -5.30 18.37
CA ASP A 237 5.22 -4.89 19.52
C ASP A 237 6.72 -4.84 19.14
N ALA A 238 7.21 -5.87 18.44
CA ALA A 238 8.59 -5.89 17.92
C ALA A 238 8.85 -4.74 16.93
N ALA A 239 7.92 -4.47 16.01
CA ALA A 239 8.02 -3.36 15.06
C ALA A 239 7.99 -1.99 15.75
N ASN A 240 7.16 -1.81 16.78
CA ASN A 240 7.14 -0.61 17.61
C ASN A 240 8.48 -0.44 18.34
N ALA A 241 9.07 -1.52 18.87
CA ALA A 241 10.36 -1.47 19.56
C ALA A 241 11.49 -1.05 18.61
N GLN A 242 11.50 -1.61 17.40
CA GLN A 242 12.46 -1.25 16.35
C GLN A 242 12.32 0.21 15.90
N ALA A 243 11.08 0.72 15.83
CA ALA A 243 10.79 2.11 15.49
C ALA A 243 11.07 3.11 16.64
N GLY A 244 11.39 2.63 17.85
CA GLY A 244 11.49 3.47 19.04
C GLY A 244 10.15 4.06 19.48
N TRP A 245 9.04 3.39 19.15
CA TRP A 245 7.68 3.81 19.48
C TRP A 245 7.17 3.18 20.78
N PRO A 246 6.16 3.78 21.43
CA PRO A 246 5.59 3.23 22.66
C PRO A 246 4.99 1.84 22.47
N GLN A 247 5.18 0.96 23.45
CA GLN A 247 4.53 -0.35 23.54
C GLN A 247 3.13 -0.18 24.13
N TRP A 248 2.17 0.18 23.28
CA TRP A 248 0.82 0.52 23.75
C TRP A 248 -0.07 -0.69 24.07
N LEU A 249 0.31 -1.91 23.67
CA LEU A 249 -0.39 -3.14 24.08
C LEU A 249 -0.01 -3.59 25.49
N ALA A 250 1.24 -3.35 25.91
CA ALA A 250 1.71 -3.65 27.26
C ALA A 250 1.16 -2.68 28.33
N THR A 251 0.56 -1.57 27.90
CA THR A 251 -0.03 -0.53 28.76
C THR A 251 -1.56 -0.54 28.76
N ALA A 252 -2.18 -1.52 28.09
CA ALA A 252 -3.63 -1.67 27.93
C ALA A 252 -4.22 -2.72 28.88
#